data_AF-A0A178J7E2-F1
#
_entry.id   AF-A0A178J7E2-F1
#
_cell.length_a   1.000
_cell.length_b   1.000
_cell.length_c   1.000
_cell.angle_alpha   90.00
_cell.angle_beta   90.00
_cell.angle_gamma   90.00
#
_symmetry.space_group_name_H-M   'P 1'
#
loop_
_entity.id
_entity.type
_entity.pdbx_description
1 polymer ?
#
loop_
_entity_poly.entity_id
_entity_poly.type
_entity_poly.pdbx_seq_one_letter_code
_entity_poly.pdbx_strand_id
1 'polypeptide(L)'
;MSWTRARTDDKKNERKEAIYQAAFVLFKTKGYEGVSFNSIATEAGFTKSNMYRYFSSKEEIFLNIFAELFEVWFEDICGRLQKLDENEDPKCFAKTWVESLLAHPRFLDLTPILFISLEKNSSYEQLYEFKTLSSRLLYQITVEIIRVYPEFNSEKAFKFLSLSYAAMSTSWAANSQNEALEKLYQQAEFQALAPNFEHDLMTSLEVVIYGLKK
;
A
#
# COMPACT_ATOMS: atom_id res chain seq x y z
N MET A 1 31.30 -22.85 -9.45
CA MET A 1 31.08 -21.66 -10.30
C MET A 1 29.75 -20.95 -10.01
N SER A 2 29.36 -20.74 -8.74
CA SER A 2 28.07 -20.11 -8.36
C SER A 2 28.21 -18.68 -7.82
N TRP A 3 29.41 -18.22 -7.49
CA TRP A 3 29.68 -16.94 -6.84
C TRP A 3 29.50 -15.70 -7.74
N THR A 4 29.73 -15.83 -9.06
CA THR A 4 29.72 -14.68 -9.97
C THR A 4 28.31 -14.19 -10.28
N ARG A 5 27.29 -15.07 -10.31
CA ARG A 5 25.89 -14.67 -10.56
C ARG A 5 25.29 -13.95 -9.35
N ALA A 6 25.38 -14.55 -8.16
CA ALA A 6 24.89 -13.95 -6.90
C ALA A 6 25.41 -12.51 -6.68
N ARG A 7 26.73 -12.30 -6.82
CA ARG A 7 27.35 -10.97 -6.65
C ARG A 7 26.91 -9.93 -7.69
N THR A 8 26.42 -10.37 -8.85
CA THR A 8 25.94 -9.46 -9.92
C THR A 8 24.47 -9.09 -9.70
N ASP A 9 23.68 -10.03 -9.19
CA ASP A 9 22.28 -9.83 -8.80
C ASP A 9 22.18 -8.91 -7.57
N ASP A 10 23.06 -9.09 -6.57
CA ASP A 10 23.15 -8.22 -5.38
C ASP A 10 23.39 -6.75 -5.78
N LYS A 11 24.37 -6.52 -6.67
CA LYS A 11 24.65 -5.17 -7.19
C LYS A 11 23.48 -4.59 -8.00
N LYS A 12 22.71 -5.43 -8.68
CA LYS A 12 21.54 -4.98 -9.44
C LYS A 12 20.43 -4.55 -8.48
N ASN A 13 20.22 -5.28 -7.39
CA ASN A 13 19.26 -4.93 -6.34
C ASN A 13 19.66 -3.66 -5.58
N GLU A 14 20.92 -3.51 -5.19
CA GLU A 14 21.42 -2.27 -4.57
C GLU A 14 21.14 -1.03 -5.44
N ARG A 15 21.25 -1.17 -6.77
CA ARG A 15 20.98 -0.10 -7.72
C ARG A 15 19.48 0.20 -7.86
N LYS A 16 18.63 -0.82 -7.85
CA LYS A 16 17.17 -0.63 -7.80
C LYS A 16 16.73 0.07 -6.51
N GLU A 17 17.30 -0.32 -5.38
CA GLU A 17 17.01 0.29 -4.09
C GLU A 17 17.37 1.78 -4.08
N ALA A 18 18.54 2.14 -4.61
CA ALA A 18 18.93 3.55 -4.75
C ALA A 18 17.93 4.36 -5.62
N ILE A 19 17.40 3.73 -6.68
CA ILE A 19 16.36 4.34 -7.53
C ILE A 19 15.03 4.49 -6.76
N TYR A 20 14.64 3.49 -5.96
CA TYR A 20 13.41 3.54 -5.17
C TYR A 20 13.46 4.60 -4.08
N GLN A 21 14.60 4.72 -3.39
CA GLN A 21 14.81 5.77 -2.40
C GLN A 21 14.71 7.16 -3.04
N ALA A 22 15.39 7.38 -4.17
CA ALA A 22 15.30 8.63 -4.92
C ALA A 22 13.86 8.95 -5.37
N ALA A 23 13.13 7.96 -5.89
CA ALA A 23 11.74 8.13 -6.30
C ALA A 23 10.84 8.52 -5.13
N PHE A 24 11.02 7.87 -3.98
CA PHE A 24 10.20 8.13 -2.80
C PHE A 24 10.50 9.50 -2.16
N VAL A 25 11.77 9.92 -2.12
CA VAL A 25 12.18 11.27 -1.68
C VAL A 25 11.52 12.34 -2.55
N LEU A 26 11.58 12.18 -3.87
CA LEU A 26 10.94 13.11 -4.80
C LEU A 26 9.41 13.10 -4.67
N PHE A 27 8.81 11.93 -4.49
CA PHE A 27 7.38 11.79 -4.27
C PHE A 27 6.92 12.53 -3.01
N LYS A 28 7.64 12.38 -1.90
CA LYS A 28 7.33 13.06 -0.64
C LYS A 28 7.44 14.58 -0.71
N THR A 29 8.31 15.10 -1.58
CA THR A 29 8.55 16.55 -1.69
C THR A 29 7.72 17.22 -2.77
N LYS A 30 7.37 16.51 -3.85
CA LYS A 30 6.74 17.10 -5.05
C LYS A 30 5.37 16.51 -5.39
N GLY A 31 4.95 15.45 -4.69
CA GLY A 31 3.81 14.63 -5.08
C GLY A 31 4.06 13.87 -6.38
N TYR A 32 3.22 12.88 -6.69
CA TYR A 32 3.41 12.00 -7.85
C TYR A 32 3.50 12.74 -9.19
N GLU A 33 2.66 13.76 -9.40
CA GLU A 33 2.64 14.54 -10.63
C GLU A 33 3.90 15.40 -10.81
N GLY A 34 4.50 15.87 -9.71
CA GLY A 34 5.75 16.63 -9.73
C GLY A 34 7.01 15.79 -9.95
N VAL A 35 6.89 14.45 -9.97
CA VAL A 35 8.00 13.53 -10.23
C VAL A 35 8.04 13.13 -11.70
N SER A 36 9.24 13.20 -12.28
CA SER A 36 9.56 12.70 -13.62
C SER A 36 10.62 11.59 -13.57
N PHE A 37 10.64 10.73 -14.58
CA PHE A 37 11.69 9.71 -14.74
C PHE A 37 13.10 10.32 -14.72
N ASN A 38 13.29 11.47 -15.38
CA ASN A 38 14.58 12.16 -15.40
C ASN A 38 14.97 12.70 -14.03
N SER A 39 14.03 13.25 -13.26
CA SER A 39 14.33 13.73 -11.90
C SER A 39 14.73 12.57 -10.99
N ILE A 40 14.09 11.39 -11.11
CA ILE A 40 14.48 10.20 -10.35
C ILE A 40 15.89 9.76 -10.73
N ALA A 41 16.22 9.72 -12.02
CA ALA A 41 17.56 9.37 -12.47
C ALA A 41 18.62 10.32 -11.90
N THR A 42 18.38 11.63 -11.97
CA THR A 42 19.29 12.64 -11.40
C THR A 42 19.47 12.48 -9.89
N GLU A 43 18.36 12.33 -9.16
CA GLU A 43 18.36 12.15 -7.70
C GLU A 43 19.11 10.87 -7.28
N ALA A 44 18.92 9.77 -8.02
CA ALA A 44 19.61 8.51 -7.78
C ALA A 44 21.10 8.52 -8.20
N GLY A 45 21.58 9.58 -8.85
CA GLY A 45 22.94 9.66 -9.39
C GLY A 45 23.17 8.83 -10.67
N PHE A 46 22.12 8.61 -11.45
CA PHE A 46 22.16 7.88 -12.72
C PHE A 46 22.08 8.83 -13.92
N THR A 47 22.81 8.51 -14.99
CA THR A 47 22.52 9.10 -16.29
C THR A 47 21.20 8.53 -16.83
N LYS A 48 20.49 9.30 -17.65
CA LYS A 48 19.25 8.84 -18.30
C LYS A 48 19.43 7.50 -19.05
N SER A 49 20.54 7.37 -19.78
CA SER A 49 20.86 6.12 -20.50
C SER A 49 21.10 4.93 -19.56
N ASN A 50 21.77 5.14 -18.42
CA ASN A 50 21.98 4.07 -17.45
C ASN A 50 20.66 3.67 -16.75
N MET A 51 19.77 4.63 -16.50
CA MET A 51 18.46 4.40 -15.89
C MET A 51 17.58 3.45 -16.72
N TYR A 52 17.60 3.61 -18.06
CA TYR A 52 16.85 2.73 -18.98
C TYR A 52 17.27 1.26 -18.95
N ARG A 53 18.40 0.92 -18.31
CA ARG A 53 18.80 -0.48 -18.09
C ARG A 53 18.01 -1.15 -16.97
N TYR A 54 17.32 -0.36 -16.13
CA TYR A 54 16.61 -0.82 -14.95
C TYR A 54 15.10 -0.64 -15.08
N PHE A 55 14.67 0.53 -15.58
CA PHE A 55 13.26 0.88 -15.69
C PHE A 55 13.01 1.69 -16.96
N SER A 56 11.83 1.54 -17.53
CA SER A 56 11.39 2.22 -18.76
C SER A 56 10.59 3.50 -18.49
N SER A 57 9.96 3.62 -17.31
CA SER A 57 9.07 4.74 -16.96
C SER A 57 9.05 5.02 -15.45
N LYS A 58 8.44 6.13 -15.04
CA LYS A 58 8.24 6.43 -13.60
C LYS A 58 7.16 5.52 -13.01
N GLU A 59 6.17 5.17 -13.81
CA GLU A 59 5.06 4.28 -13.48
C GLU A 59 5.60 2.89 -13.10
N GLU A 60 6.53 2.35 -13.90
CA GLU A 60 7.20 1.09 -13.60
C GLU A 60 7.95 1.15 -12.27
N ILE A 61 8.65 2.25 -12.01
CA ILE A 61 9.38 2.43 -10.76
C ILE A 61 8.40 2.40 -9.58
N PHE A 62 7.35 3.22 -9.61
CA PHE A 62 6.39 3.29 -8.51
C PHE A 62 5.54 2.04 -8.36
N LEU A 63 5.20 1.34 -9.44
CA LEU A 63 4.47 0.07 -9.36
C LEU A 63 5.32 -1.03 -8.71
N ASN A 64 6.62 -1.09 -9.01
CA ASN A 64 7.53 -2.01 -8.34
C ASN A 64 7.74 -1.62 -6.86
N ILE A 65 7.86 -0.33 -6.53
CA ILE A 65 7.91 0.13 -5.13
C ILE A 65 6.64 -0.30 -4.39
N PHE A 66 5.48 -0.10 -5.01
CA PHE A 66 4.20 -0.51 -4.42
C PHE A 66 4.14 -2.02 -4.20
N ALA A 67 4.62 -2.82 -5.16
CA ALA A 67 4.69 -4.27 -5.04
C ALA A 67 5.55 -4.72 -3.84
N GLU A 68 6.75 -4.17 -3.66
CA GLU A 68 7.62 -4.48 -2.52
C GLU A 68 6.99 -4.06 -1.19
N LEU A 69 6.41 -2.86 -1.15
CA LEU A 69 5.71 -2.38 0.05
C LEU A 69 4.47 -3.22 0.38
N PHE A 70 3.79 -3.73 -0.64
CA PHE A 70 2.64 -4.61 -0.46
C PHE A 70 3.09 -5.97 0.10
N GLU A 71 4.19 -6.54 -0.37
CA GLU A 71 4.76 -7.77 0.22
C GLU A 71 5.17 -7.57 1.68
N VAL A 72 5.83 -6.45 2.01
CA VAL A 72 6.21 -6.15 3.39
C VAL A 72 5.00 -5.99 4.31
N TRP A 73 3.98 -5.23 3.88
CA TRP A 73 2.74 -5.11 4.66
C TRP A 73 2.02 -6.44 4.78
N PHE A 74 1.97 -7.23 3.70
CA PHE A 74 1.39 -8.57 3.68
C PHE A 74 2.00 -9.48 4.74
N GLU A 75 3.33 -9.51 4.86
CA GLU A 75 4.02 -10.31 5.88
C GLU A 75 3.62 -9.90 7.31
N ASP A 76 3.54 -8.59 7.59
CA ASP A 76 3.11 -8.09 8.90
C ASP A 76 1.65 -8.43 9.20
N ILE A 77 0.71 -8.14 8.28
CA ILE A 77 -0.71 -8.42 8.53
C ILE A 77 -0.95 -9.93 8.70
N CYS A 78 -0.37 -10.79 7.87
CA CYS A 78 -0.50 -12.23 8.05
C CYS A 78 0.09 -12.69 9.40
N GLY A 79 1.29 -12.23 9.77
CA GLY A 79 1.91 -12.57 11.05
C GLY A 79 1.12 -12.08 12.28
N ARG A 80 0.39 -10.97 12.14
CA ARG A 80 -0.54 -10.48 13.17
C ARG A 80 -1.83 -11.28 13.21
N LEU A 81 -2.45 -11.52 12.05
CA LEU A 81 -3.70 -12.27 11.96
C LEU A 81 -3.53 -13.69 12.49
N GLN A 82 -2.40 -14.35 12.26
CA GLN A 82 -2.10 -15.69 12.79
C GLN A 82 -2.12 -15.78 14.33
N LYS A 83 -2.00 -14.66 15.04
CA LYS A 83 -2.05 -14.60 16.50
C LYS A 83 -3.46 -14.40 17.05
N LEU A 84 -4.45 -14.13 16.20
CA LEU A 84 -5.84 -13.97 16.59
C LEU A 84 -6.54 -15.33 16.69
N ASP A 85 -7.49 -15.44 17.60
CA ASP A 85 -8.26 -16.68 17.77
C ASP A 85 -9.40 -16.78 16.74
N GLU A 86 -9.98 -17.97 16.60
CA GLU A 86 -11.22 -18.12 15.83
C GLU A 86 -12.35 -17.31 16.51
N ASN A 87 -13.15 -16.65 15.68
CA ASN A 87 -14.24 -15.75 16.07
C ASN A 87 -13.78 -14.55 16.92
N GLU A 88 -12.56 -14.05 16.68
CA GLU A 88 -12.01 -12.85 17.32
C GLU A 88 -13.01 -11.68 17.34
N ASP A 89 -12.96 -10.88 18.40
CA ASP A 89 -13.80 -9.70 18.52
C ASP A 89 -13.57 -8.74 17.33
N PRO A 90 -14.62 -8.28 16.61
CA PRO A 90 -14.46 -7.43 15.42
C PRO A 90 -13.66 -6.15 15.68
N LYS A 91 -13.74 -5.57 16.88
CA LYS A 91 -12.97 -4.38 17.23
C LYS A 91 -11.50 -4.73 17.46
N CYS A 92 -11.19 -5.86 18.09
CA CYS A 92 -9.83 -6.38 18.20
C CYS A 92 -9.20 -6.66 16.82
N PHE A 93 -9.96 -7.30 15.92
CA PHE A 93 -9.54 -7.54 14.53
C PHE A 93 -9.27 -6.23 13.78
N ALA A 94 -10.22 -5.29 13.82
CA ALA A 94 -10.08 -3.99 13.17
C ALA A 94 -8.84 -3.25 13.68
N LYS A 95 -8.59 -3.27 14.99
CA LYS A 95 -7.41 -2.66 15.60
C LYS A 95 -6.12 -3.25 15.05
N THR A 96 -6.05 -4.58 15.03
CA THR A 96 -4.90 -5.31 14.49
C THR A 96 -4.65 -4.94 13.02
N TRP A 97 -5.72 -4.83 12.23
CA TRP A 97 -5.65 -4.44 10.82
C TRP A 97 -5.13 -3.00 10.66
N VAL A 98 -5.68 -2.04 11.39
CA VAL A 98 -5.29 -0.63 11.30
C VAL A 98 -3.87 -0.40 11.81
N GLU A 99 -3.48 -1.04 12.92
CA GLU A 99 -2.11 -0.99 13.43
C GLU A 99 -1.09 -1.55 12.43
N SER A 100 -1.44 -2.60 11.66
CA SER A 100 -0.58 -3.11 10.59
C SER A 100 -0.38 -2.05 9.50
N LEU A 101 -1.41 -1.30 9.13
CA LEU A 101 -1.33 -0.27 8.10
C LEU A 101 -0.53 0.95 8.56
N LEU A 102 -0.77 1.41 9.80
CA LEU A 102 -0.04 2.54 10.41
C LEU A 102 1.46 2.25 10.57
N ALA A 103 1.85 0.99 10.73
CA ALA A 103 3.25 0.58 10.72
C ALA A 103 3.91 0.69 9.32
N HIS A 104 3.12 0.86 8.26
CA HIS A 104 3.56 0.87 6.86
C HIS A 104 3.13 2.15 6.12
N PRO A 105 3.53 3.35 6.59
CA PRO A 105 3.07 4.62 6.02
C PRO A 105 3.42 4.77 4.53
N ARG A 106 4.57 4.24 4.07
CA ARG A 106 4.97 4.30 2.65
C ARG A 106 3.98 3.56 1.73
N PHE A 107 3.42 2.44 2.22
CA PHE A 107 2.40 1.68 1.49
C PHE A 107 1.09 2.47 1.42
N LEU A 108 0.68 3.05 2.54
CA LEU A 108 -0.49 3.93 2.61
C LEU A 108 -0.35 5.13 1.67
N ASP A 109 0.82 5.77 1.62
CA ASP A 109 1.06 6.95 0.79
C ASP A 109 0.84 6.69 -0.71
N LEU A 110 1.19 5.49 -1.20
CA LEU A 110 1.05 5.13 -2.62
C LEU A 110 -0.31 4.51 -2.96
N THR A 111 -1.07 4.05 -1.96
CA THR A 111 -2.37 3.39 -2.15
C THR A 111 -3.37 4.27 -2.91
N PRO A 112 -3.60 5.55 -2.58
CA PRO A 112 -4.55 6.40 -3.30
C PRO A 112 -4.27 6.56 -4.80
N ILE A 113 -3.00 6.45 -5.21
CA ILE A 113 -2.59 6.63 -6.60
C ILE A 113 -2.47 5.33 -7.39
N LEU A 114 -2.66 4.16 -6.75
CA LEU A 114 -2.51 2.86 -7.39
C LEU A 114 -3.38 2.74 -8.65
N PHE A 115 -4.70 2.88 -8.51
CA PHE A 115 -5.63 2.75 -9.65
C PHE A 115 -5.67 4.00 -10.54
N ILE A 116 -5.42 5.17 -9.98
CA ILE A 116 -5.54 6.45 -10.70
C ILE A 116 -4.36 6.64 -11.66
N SER A 117 -3.16 6.27 -11.22
CA SER A 117 -1.93 6.60 -11.93
C SER A 117 -1.05 5.38 -12.19
N LEU A 118 -0.80 4.52 -11.21
CA LEU A 118 0.20 3.46 -11.36
C LEU A 118 -0.28 2.37 -12.32
N GLU A 119 -1.45 1.77 -12.07
CA GLU A 119 -1.97 0.71 -12.93
C GLU A 119 -2.39 1.25 -14.29
N LYS A 120 -3.13 2.36 -14.30
CA LYS A 120 -3.71 2.95 -15.53
C LYS A 120 -2.66 3.26 -16.60
N ASN A 121 -1.45 3.63 -16.20
CA ASN A 121 -0.39 4.09 -17.10
C ASN A 121 0.73 3.04 -17.29
N SER A 122 0.56 1.82 -16.79
CA SER A 122 1.54 0.74 -16.92
C SER A 122 1.31 -0.13 -18.16
N SER A 123 2.37 -0.81 -18.62
CA SER A 123 2.26 -1.77 -19.72
C SER A 123 1.50 -3.03 -19.30
N TYR A 124 1.04 -3.81 -20.28
CA TYR A 124 0.38 -5.09 -20.01
C TYR A 124 1.27 -6.05 -19.22
N GLU A 125 2.55 -6.15 -19.58
CA GLU A 125 3.52 -7.03 -18.94
C GLU A 125 3.71 -6.65 -17.45
N GLN A 126 3.87 -5.36 -17.18
CA GLN A 126 3.99 -4.83 -15.81
C GLN A 126 2.74 -5.10 -14.98
N LEU A 127 1.56 -4.88 -15.57
CA LEU A 127 0.30 -5.17 -14.92
C LEU A 127 0.11 -6.67 -14.66
N TYR A 128 0.50 -7.52 -15.60
CA TYR A 128 0.40 -8.96 -15.45
C TYR A 128 1.25 -9.46 -14.28
N GLU A 129 2.51 -9.00 -14.18
CA GLU A 129 3.39 -9.32 -13.05
C GLU A 129 2.79 -8.82 -11.73
N PHE A 130 2.38 -7.55 -11.67
CA PHE A 130 1.81 -6.95 -10.48
C PHE A 130 0.51 -7.62 -10.02
N LYS A 131 -0.40 -7.95 -10.95
CA LYS A 131 -1.67 -8.62 -10.63
C LYS A 131 -1.46 -10.08 -10.22
N THR A 132 -0.46 -10.75 -10.78
CA THR A 132 -0.08 -12.11 -10.37
C THR A 132 0.40 -12.11 -8.92
N LEU A 133 1.28 -11.18 -8.56
CA LEU A 133 1.70 -10.96 -7.18
C LEU A 133 0.50 -10.66 -6.29
N SER A 134 -0.29 -9.65 -6.66
CA SER A 134 -1.41 -9.17 -5.85
C SER A 134 -2.45 -10.27 -5.59
N SER A 135 -2.78 -11.08 -6.61
CA SER A 135 -3.70 -12.20 -6.50
C SER A 135 -3.22 -13.23 -5.47
N ARG A 136 -1.93 -13.58 -5.50
CA ARG A 136 -1.31 -14.52 -4.55
C ARG A 136 -1.41 -13.99 -3.10
N LEU A 137 -1.03 -12.74 -2.87
CA LEU A 137 -1.04 -12.14 -1.53
C LEU A 137 -2.47 -12.01 -0.99
N LEU A 138 -3.40 -11.47 -1.80
CA LEU A 138 -4.80 -11.31 -1.41
C LEU A 138 -5.47 -12.65 -1.11
N TYR A 139 -5.12 -13.71 -1.84
CA TYR A 139 -5.61 -15.05 -1.54
C TYR A 139 -5.13 -15.55 -0.17
N GLN A 140 -3.84 -15.33 0.16
CA GLN A 140 -3.31 -15.72 1.47
C GLN A 140 -3.95 -14.92 2.61
N ILE A 141 -4.16 -13.61 2.45
CA ILE A 141 -4.89 -12.80 3.44
C ILE A 141 -6.34 -13.31 3.56
N THR A 142 -6.98 -13.68 2.45
CA THR A 142 -8.33 -14.27 2.44
C THR A 142 -8.38 -15.54 3.28
N VAL A 143 -7.38 -16.42 3.18
CA VAL A 143 -7.29 -17.63 4.00
C VAL A 143 -7.20 -17.29 5.49
N GLU A 144 -6.36 -16.31 5.87
CA GLU A 144 -6.25 -15.89 7.27
C GLU A 144 -7.54 -15.25 7.80
N ILE A 145 -8.25 -14.46 6.98
CA ILE A 145 -9.56 -13.90 7.34
C ILE A 145 -10.57 -15.03 7.60
N ILE A 146 -10.63 -16.04 6.73
CA ILE A 146 -11.54 -17.19 6.90
C ILE A 146 -11.15 -18.02 8.13
N ARG A 147 -9.85 -18.14 8.43
CA ARG A 147 -9.40 -18.80 9.66
C ARG A 147 -9.92 -18.07 10.90
N VAL A 148 -9.82 -16.74 10.94
CA VAL A 148 -10.32 -15.94 12.06
C VAL A 148 -11.86 -15.92 12.09
N TYR A 149 -12.53 -15.92 10.94
CA TYR A 149 -13.99 -15.96 10.85
C TYR A 149 -14.45 -17.15 9.99
N PRO A 150 -14.57 -18.36 10.56
CA PRO A 150 -14.93 -19.57 9.80
C PRO A 150 -16.30 -19.53 9.12
N GLU A 151 -17.19 -18.64 9.57
CA GLU A 151 -18.48 -18.36 8.95
C GLU A 151 -18.37 -17.56 7.63
N PHE A 152 -17.20 -16.99 7.32
CA PHE A 152 -16.95 -16.33 6.05
C PHE A 152 -16.58 -17.36 4.98
N ASN A 153 -17.21 -17.26 3.83
CA ASN A 153 -16.73 -17.92 2.61
C ASN A 153 -15.76 -16.99 1.85
N SER A 154 -15.15 -17.49 0.78
CA SER A 154 -14.20 -16.72 -0.03
C SER A 154 -14.79 -15.41 -0.59
N GLU A 155 -16.09 -15.40 -0.91
CA GLU A 155 -16.77 -14.19 -1.38
C GLU A 155 -16.86 -13.12 -0.30
N LYS A 156 -17.28 -13.48 0.92
CA LYS A 156 -17.35 -12.57 2.08
C LYS A 156 -15.97 -12.04 2.45
N ALA A 157 -14.96 -12.89 2.50
CA ALA A 157 -13.59 -12.47 2.81
C ALA A 157 -13.00 -11.54 1.73
N PHE A 158 -13.22 -11.83 0.44
CA PHE A 158 -12.78 -10.93 -0.63
C PHE A 158 -13.57 -9.59 -0.63
N LYS A 159 -14.85 -9.64 -0.25
CA LYS A 159 -15.65 -8.43 -0.05
C LYS A 159 -15.11 -7.58 1.09
N PHE A 160 -14.69 -8.19 2.20
CA PHE A 160 -13.98 -7.50 3.28
C PHE A 160 -12.71 -6.80 2.76
N LEU A 161 -11.87 -7.51 1.99
CA LEU A 161 -10.65 -6.91 1.39
C LEU A 161 -10.97 -5.72 0.48
N SER A 162 -12.01 -5.83 -0.34
CA SER A 162 -12.39 -4.77 -1.27
C SER A 162 -12.93 -3.53 -0.54
N LEU A 163 -13.78 -3.73 0.48
CA LEU A 163 -14.37 -2.64 1.27
C LEU A 163 -13.34 -1.99 2.20
N SER A 164 -12.47 -2.79 2.83
CA SER A 164 -11.36 -2.29 3.65
C SER A 164 -10.38 -1.47 2.82
N TYR A 165 -10.04 -1.91 1.60
CA TYR A 165 -9.19 -1.14 0.69
C TYR A 165 -9.83 0.21 0.34
N ALA A 166 -11.12 0.23 0.00
CA ALA A 166 -11.82 1.46 -0.35
C ALA A 166 -11.84 2.45 0.83
N ALA A 167 -12.19 1.97 2.03
CA ALA A 167 -12.19 2.78 3.25
C ALA A 167 -10.78 3.30 3.57
N MET A 168 -9.77 2.42 3.56
CA MET A 168 -8.37 2.77 3.80
C MET A 168 -7.88 3.85 2.83
N SER A 169 -8.07 3.64 1.53
CA SER A 169 -7.57 4.55 0.49
C SER A 169 -8.20 5.94 0.62
N THR A 170 -9.53 6.01 0.82
CA THR A 170 -10.25 7.28 0.95
C THR A 170 -9.93 7.99 2.27
N SER A 171 -9.95 7.29 3.40
CA SER A 171 -9.62 7.87 4.71
C SER A 171 -8.16 8.35 4.76
N TRP A 172 -7.23 7.63 4.13
CA TRP A 172 -5.82 8.06 4.09
C TRP A 172 -5.61 9.28 3.19
N ALA A 173 -6.24 9.29 2.02
CA ALA A 173 -6.19 10.46 1.13
C ALA A 173 -6.77 11.71 1.82
N ALA A 174 -7.83 11.55 2.61
CA ALA A 174 -8.41 12.63 3.40
C ALA A 174 -7.48 13.12 4.52
N ASN A 175 -6.50 12.35 4.98
CA ASN A 175 -5.58 12.79 6.02
C ASN A 175 -4.54 13.81 5.52
N SER A 176 -4.30 13.91 4.22
CA SER A 176 -3.38 14.89 3.64
C SER A 176 -4.08 16.24 3.47
N GLN A 177 -3.86 17.17 4.40
CA GLN A 177 -4.53 18.47 4.42
C GLN A 177 -3.55 19.62 4.14
N ASN A 178 -4.09 20.74 3.63
CA ASN A 178 -3.32 21.97 3.54
C ASN A 178 -3.45 22.78 4.84
N GLU A 179 -2.55 23.75 5.03
CA GLU A 179 -2.50 24.57 6.25
C GLU A 179 -3.82 25.30 6.55
N ALA A 180 -4.60 25.65 5.52
CA ALA A 180 -5.88 26.32 5.71
C ALA A 180 -6.94 25.36 6.31
N LEU A 181 -7.02 24.12 5.81
CA LEU A 181 -7.92 23.10 6.33
C LEU A 181 -7.52 22.67 7.74
N GLU A 182 -6.23 22.53 8.03
CA GLU A 182 -5.73 22.26 9.38
C GLU A 182 -6.15 23.35 10.38
N LYS A 183 -6.07 24.63 10.00
CA LYS A 183 -6.53 25.75 10.83
C LYS A 183 -8.05 25.75 11.01
N LEU A 184 -8.81 25.42 9.99
CA LEU A 184 -10.27 25.34 10.08
C LEU A 184 -10.70 24.23 11.05
N TYR A 185 -10.09 23.06 10.98
CA TYR A 185 -10.41 21.93 11.86
C TYR A 185 -10.08 22.14 13.34
N GLN A 186 -9.27 23.14 13.68
CA GLN A 186 -9.05 23.56 15.07
C GLN A 186 -10.22 24.39 15.64
N GLN A 187 -11.17 24.83 14.80
CA GLN A 187 -12.33 25.60 15.23
C GLN A 187 -13.48 24.66 15.62
N ALA A 188 -14.18 24.98 16.70
CA ALA A 188 -15.23 24.13 17.26
C ALA A 188 -16.36 23.79 16.27
N GLU A 189 -16.65 24.69 15.32
CA GLU A 189 -17.69 24.46 14.31
C GLU A 189 -17.30 23.44 13.23
N PHE A 190 -16.00 23.26 12.96
CA PHE A 190 -15.49 22.34 11.92
C PHE A 190 -14.77 21.11 12.50
N GLN A 191 -14.58 21.02 13.82
CA GLN A 191 -13.85 19.93 14.45
C GLN A 191 -14.43 18.54 14.09
N ALA A 192 -15.76 18.43 13.95
CA ALA A 192 -16.41 17.18 13.57
C ALA A 192 -16.17 16.75 12.11
N LEU A 193 -15.64 17.65 11.27
CA LEU A 193 -15.27 17.37 9.88
C LEU A 193 -13.79 17.00 9.74
N ALA A 194 -13.01 17.09 10.83
CA ALA A 194 -11.59 16.75 10.81
C ALA A 194 -11.42 15.25 10.52
N PRO A 195 -10.65 14.88 9.49
CA PRO A 195 -10.41 13.48 9.17
C PRO A 195 -9.64 12.79 10.30
N ASN A 196 -10.01 11.55 10.61
CA ASN A 196 -9.29 10.74 11.58
C ASN A 196 -9.13 9.33 11.02
N PHE A 197 -8.07 9.13 10.24
CA PHE A 197 -7.83 7.85 9.57
C PHE A 197 -7.97 6.62 10.47
N GLU A 198 -7.37 6.64 11.66
CA GLU A 198 -7.42 5.49 12.57
C GLU A 198 -8.87 5.22 13.01
N HIS A 199 -9.57 6.25 13.49
CA HIS A 199 -10.95 6.11 13.95
C HIS A 199 -11.93 5.73 12.83
N ASP A 200 -11.81 6.38 11.68
CA ASP A 200 -12.70 6.21 10.54
C ASP A 200 -12.54 4.83 9.92
N LEU A 201 -11.29 4.35 9.77
CA LEU A 201 -11.01 3.03 9.26
C LEU A 201 -11.42 1.95 10.26
N MET A 202 -11.10 2.10 11.55
CA MET A 202 -11.56 1.20 12.62
C MET A 202 -13.07 0.96 12.55
N THR A 203 -13.83 2.05 12.57
CA THR A 203 -15.30 2.02 12.53
C THR A 203 -15.80 1.35 11.25
N SER A 204 -15.19 1.66 10.10
CA SER A 204 -15.54 1.06 8.81
C SER A 204 -15.33 -0.45 8.81
N LEU A 205 -14.19 -0.93 9.33
CA LEU A 205 -13.88 -2.36 9.38
C LEU A 205 -14.84 -3.11 10.32
N GLU A 206 -15.15 -2.54 11.50
CA GLU A 206 -16.13 -3.13 12.42
C GLU A 206 -17.50 -3.28 11.76
N VAL A 207 -17.99 -2.23 11.11
CA VAL A 207 -19.28 -2.24 10.38
C VAL A 207 -19.28 -3.29 9.27
N VAL A 208 -18.19 -3.39 8.51
CA VAL A 208 -18.06 -4.39 7.44
C VAL A 208 -18.08 -5.81 8.02
N ILE A 209 -17.33 -6.08 9.09
CA ILE A 209 -17.31 -7.41 9.73
C ILE A 209 -18.71 -7.76 10.23
N TYR A 210 -19.35 -6.91 11.04
CA TYR A 210 -20.71 -7.16 11.52
C TYR A 210 -21.73 -7.32 10.40
N GLY A 211 -21.58 -6.58 9.30
CA GLY A 211 -22.42 -6.71 8.11
C GLY A 211 -22.25 -8.05 7.41
N LEU A 212 -21.02 -8.56 7.34
CA LEU A 212 -20.68 -9.84 6.71
C LEU A 212 -20.98 -11.06 7.60
N LYS A 213 -21.08 -10.90 8.92
CA LYS A 213 -21.51 -11.98 9.84
C LYS A 213 -22.99 -12.33 9.70
N LYS A 214 -23.81 -11.45 9.14
CA LYS A 214 -25.23 -11.70 8.83
C LYS A 214 -25.38 -12.61 7.61
#